data_AF-I4YP24-F1
#
_entry.id   AF-I4YP24-F1
#
_cell.length_a   1.000
_cell.length_b   1.000
_cell.length_c   1.000
_cell.angle_alpha   90.00
_cell.angle_beta   90.00
_cell.angle_gamma   90.00
#
_symmetry.space_group_name_H-M   'P 1'
#
loop_
_entity.id
_entity.type
_entity.pdbx_description
1 polymer ?
#
loop_
_entity_poly.entity_id
_entity_poly.type
_entity_poly.pdbx_seq_one_letter_code
_entity_poly.pdbx_strand_id
1 'polypeptide(L)'
;MSKKQPLQYLPTLCDVHRKLGGTVAIARLTGKSAGSISNAKRRGFYPRDAYAVMRDELERLGSQAPASLWRQVEPLQNTGAAA
;
A
#
# COMPACT_ATOMS: atom_id res chain seq x y z
N MET A 1 -23.29 14.83 10.87
CA MET A 1 -21.97 15.04 10.26
C MET A 1 -21.00 14.01 10.83
N SER A 2 -20.78 12.89 10.15
CA SER A 2 -19.80 11.89 10.61
C SER A 2 -18.40 12.43 10.34
N LYS A 3 -17.65 12.74 11.40
CA LYS A 3 -16.22 13.05 11.32
C LYS A 3 -15.55 11.85 10.62
N LYS A 4 -15.08 12.01 9.37
CA LYS A 4 -14.21 11.03 8.72
C LYS A 4 -13.02 10.85 9.66
N GLN A 5 -12.93 9.70 10.32
CA GLN A 5 -11.74 9.40 11.12
C GLN A 5 -10.54 9.45 10.18
N PRO A 6 -9.40 10.02 10.61
CA PRO A 6 -8.20 10.01 9.80
C PRO A 6 -7.80 8.56 9.50
N LEU A 7 -7.50 8.27 8.23
CA LEU A 7 -7.06 6.94 7.81
C LEU A 7 -5.81 6.54 8.60
N GLN A 8 -5.78 5.30 9.09
CA GLN A 8 -4.61 4.76 9.77
C GLN A 8 -3.45 4.66 8.77
N TYR A 9 -2.37 5.41 9.03
CA TYR A 9 -1.18 5.39 8.18
C TYR A 9 -0.29 4.17 8.49
N LEU A 10 0.05 3.40 7.46
CA LEU A 10 0.86 2.19 7.53
C LEU A 10 2.21 2.42 6.83
N PRO A 11 3.29 2.72 7.57
CA PRO A 11 4.55 3.13 6.98
C PRO A 11 5.37 1.99 6.38
N THR A 12 5.09 0.72 6.72
CA THR A 12 5.93 -0.42 6.32
C THR A 12 5.17 -1.53 5.58
N LEU A 13 5.89 -2.33 4.79
CA LEU A 13 5.33 -3.55 4.18
C LEU A 13 4.82 -4.56 5.20
N CYS A 14 5.37 -4.58 6.42
CA CYS A 14 4.90 -5.45 7.49
C CYS A 14 3.53 -5.02 8.01
N ASP A 15 3.31 -3.72 8.14
CA ASP A 15 2.03 -3.15 8.56
C ASP A 15 0.96 -3.39 7.49
N VAL A 16 1.30 -3.14 6.22
CA VAL A 16 0.43 -3.46 5.07
C VAL A 16 0.11 -4.96 5.02
N HIS A 17 1.10 -5.84 5.23
CA HIS A 17 0.88 -7.28 5.33
C HIS A 17 -0.10 -7.64 6.43
N ARG A 18 0.10 -7.11 7.64
CA ARG A 18 -0.75 -7.43 8.78
C ARG A 18 -2.18 -6.92 8.54
N LYS A 19 -2.33 -5.70 8.02
CA LYS A 19 -3.63 -5.10 7.73
C LYS A 19 -4.42 -5.87 6.67
N LEU A 20 -3.75 -6.29 5.59
CA LEU A 20 -4.38 -7.00 4.47
C LEU A 20 -4.53 -8.52 4.70
N GLY A 21 -4.21 -9.03 5.89
CA GLY A 21 -4.42 -10.45 6.23
C GLY A 21 -3.29 -11.39 5.80
N GLY A 22 -2.11 -10.86 5.49
CA GLY A 22 -0.90 -11.63 5.20
C GLY A 22 -0.71 -12.03 3.74
N THR A 23 0.32 -12.84 3.48
CA THR A 23 0.80 -13.16 2.13
C THR A 23 -0.27 -13.81 1.25
N VAL A 24 -1.05 -14.75 1.79
CA VAL A 24 -2.06 -15.49 1.04
C VAL A 24 -3.26 -14.60 0.71
N ALA A 25 -3.68 -13.74 1.63
CA ALA A 25 -4.77 -12.80 1.39
C ALA A 25 -4.40 -11.77 0.32
N ILE A 26 -3.19 -11.20 0.40
CA ILE A 26 -2.68 -10.28 -0.64
C ILE A 26 -2.53 -10.98 -1.99
N ALA A 27 -2.06 -12.23 -2.01
CA ALA A 27 -1.95 -13.02 -3.23
C ALA A 27 -3.30 -13.19 -3.92
N ARG A 28 -4.35 -13.56 -3.16
CA ARG A 28 -5.73 -13.65 -3.66
C ARG A 28 -6.27 -12.30 -4.13
N LEU A 29 -6.06 -11.24 -3.35
CA LEU A 29 -6.50 -9.89 -3.66
C LEU A 29 -5.92 -9.40 -5.00
N THR A 30 -4.62 -9.65 -5.22
CA THR A 30 -3.89 -9.15 -6.39
C THR A 30 -3.86 -10.11 -7.57
N GLY A 31 -4.41 -11.33 -7.43
CA GLY A 31 -4.29 -12.40 -8.42
C GLY A 31 -2.86 -12.92 -8.62
N LYS A 32 -1.91 -12.61 -7.72
CA LYS A 32 -0.50 -13.04 -7.80
C LYS A 32 -0.26 -14.29 -6.97
N SER A 33 0.86 -14.97 -7.21
CA SER A 33 1.27 -16.11 -6.37
C SER A 33 1.74 -15.65 -4.99
N ALA A 34 1.52 -16.48 -3.96
CA ALA A 34 2.02 -16.22 -2.61
C ALA A 34 3.56 -16.08 -2.57
N GLY A 35 4.28 -16.84 -3.41
CA GLY A 35 5.72 -16.70 -3.59
C GLY A 35 6.14 -15.32 -4.11
N SER A 36 5.38 -14.76 -5.06
CA SER A 36 5.60 -13.40 -5.58
C SER A 36 5.44 -12.34 -4.48
N ILE A 37 4.39 -12.45 -3.66
CA ILE A 37 4.14 -11.53 -2.54
C ILE A 37 5.20 -11.66 -1.45
N SER A 38 5.59 -12.89 -1.10
CA SER A 38 6.68 -13.14 -0.13
C SER A 38 8.02 -12.57 -0.62
N ASN A 39 8.32 -12.73 -1.91
CA ASN A 39 9.51 -12.16 -2.53
C ASN A 39 9.47 -10.63 -2.58
N ALA A 40 8.32 -10.04 -2.86
CA ALA A 40 8.10 -8.59 -2.79
C ALA A 40 8.39 -8.04 -1.39
N LYS A 41 7.86 -8.70 -0.34
CA LYS A 41 8.17 -8.35 1.06
C LYS A 41 9.66 -8.40 1.35
N ARG A 42 10.35 -9.49 0.93
CA ARG A 42 11.79 -9.65 1.12
C ARG A 42 12.61 -8.57 0.40
N ARG A 43 12.16 -8.17 -0.80
CA ARG A 43 12.81 -7.14 -1.61
C ARG A 43 12.55 -5.71 -1.10
N GLY A 44 11.56 -5.51 -0.23
CA GLY A 44 11.25 -4.21 0.35
C GLY A 44 10.28 -3.36 -0.48
N PHE A 45 9.57 -3.94 -1.44
CA PHE A 45 8.54 -3.24 -2.22
C PHE A 45 7.58 -4.24 -2.89
N TYR A 46 6.35 -3.81 -3.10
CA TYR A 46 5.37 -4.46 -3.96
C TYR A 46 5.56 -4.10 -5.43
N PRO A 47 5.04 -4.93 -6.35
CA PRO A 47 4.91 -4.59 -7.76
C PRO A 47 4.02 -3.36 -7.98
N ARG A 48 4.37 -2.50 -8.95
CA ARG A 48 3.59 -1.28 -9.27
C ARG A 48 2.14 -1.57 -9.65
N ASP A 49 1.90 -2.67 -10.36
CA ASP A 49 0.58 -3.08 -10.83
C ASP A 49 -0.36 -3.53 -9.69
N ALA A 50 0.19 -3.89 -8.52
CA ALA A 50 -0.58 -4.21 -7.34
C ALA A 50 -1.07 -2.96 -6.57
N TYR A 51 -0.60 -1.76 -6.93
CA TYR A 51 -0.86 -0.53 -6.17
C TYR A 51 -2.36 -0.21 -6.09
N ALA A 52 -3.04 -0.11 -7.24
CA ALA A 52 -4.45 0.30 -7.27
C ALA A 52 -5.31 -0.65 -6.42
N VAL A 53 -5.19 -1.96 -6.64
CA VAL A 53 -5.98 -2.97 -5.93
C VAL A 53 -5.68 -2.97 -4.44
N MET A 54 -4.41 -2.90 -4.03
CA MET A 54 -4.06 -2.90 -2.61
C MET A 54 -4.43 -1.60 -1.91
N ARG A 55 -4.29 -0.46 -2.59
CA ARG A 55 -4.68 0.85 -2.05
C ARG A 55 -6.19 0.93 -1.84
N ASP A 56 -6.99 0.53 -2.82
CA ASP A 56 -8.44 0.56 -2.72
C ASP A 56 -8.93 -0.33 -1.56
N GLU A 57 -8.31 -1.50 -1.35
CA GLU A 57 -8.61 -2.36 -0.19
C GLU A 57 -8.15 -1.74 1.14
N LEU A 58 -6.98 -1.09 1.18
CA LEU A 58 -6.53 -0.36 2.38
C LEU A 58 -7.51 0.75 2.74
N GLU A 59 -7.94 1.55 1.76
CA GLU A 59 -8.92 2.63 1.96
C GLU A 59 -10.25 2.08 2.47
N ARG A 60 -10.74 0.97 1.91
CA ARG A 60 -11.93 0.26 2.39
C ARG A 60 -11.80 -0.18 3.85
N LEU A 61 -10.58 -0.53 4.27
CA LEU A 61 -10.25 -0.91 5.66
C LEU A 61 -9.89 0.28 6.57
N GLY A 62 -10.06 1.51 6.09
CA GLY A 62 -9.75 2.73 6.85
C GLY A 62 -8.26 2.97 7.05
N SER A 63 -7.41 2.48 6.15
CA SER A 63 -5.96 2.59 6.19
C SER A 63 -5.40 3.18 4.89
N GLN A 64 -4.18 3.69 4.97
CA GLN A 64 -3.42 4.19 3.82
C GLN A 64 -1.94 3.88 4.01
N ALA A 65 -1.17 3.85 2.91
CA ALA A 65 0.25 3.56 2.93
C ALA A 65 0.97 4.36 1.84
N PRO A 66 2.26 4.71 2.00
CA PRO A 66 2.97 5.53 1.02
C PRO A 66 3.21 4.76 -0.27
N ALA A 67 3.13 5.45 -1.41
CA ALA A 67 3.26 4.82 -2.73
C ALA A 67 4.67 4.25 -2.98
N SER A 68 5.67 4.76 -2.24
CA SER A 68 7.04 4.24 -2.22
C SER A 68 7.12 2.74 -1.91
N LEU A 69 6.16 2.18 -1.17
CA LEU A 69 6.08 0.73 -0.93
C LEU A 69 5.73 -0.08 -2.18
N TRP A 70 5.29 0.52 -3.28
CA TRP A 70 4.95 -0.15 -4.56
C TRP A 70 5.94 0.13 -5.69
N ARG A 71 7.20 0.46 -5.37
CA ARG A 71 8.19 1.03 -6.32
C ARG A 71 7.67 2.25 -7.09
N GLN A 72 6.59 2.89 -6.64
CA GLN A 72 6.18 4.13 -7.24
C GLN A 72 7.10 5.21 -6.69
N VAL A 73 7.65 6.02 -7.60
CA VAL A 73 8.26 7.27 -7.20
C VAL A 73 7.06 8.17 -6.93
N GLU A 74 6.85 8.57 -5.69
CA GLU A 74 5.92 9.67 -5.44
C GLU A 74 6.43 10.85 -6.25
N PRO A 75 5.62 11.44 -7.14
CA PRO A 75 6.04 12.66 -7.79
C PRO A 75 6.40 13.62 -6.66
N LEU A 76 7.65 14.10 -6.67
CA LEU A 76 8.07 15.18 -5.77
C LEU A 76 6.97 16.22 -5.87
N GLN A 77 6.22 16.41 -4.78
CA GLN A 77 5.27 17.51 -4.72
C GLN A 77 6.14 18.74 -4.89
N ASN A 78 6.17 19.29 -6.11
CA ASN A 78 6.77 20.57 -6.41
C ASN A 78 5.89 21.55 -5.64
N THR A 79 6.24 21.74 -4.37
CA THR A 79 5.66 22.75 -3.51
C THR A 79 6.15 24.03 -4.14
N GLY A 80 5.33 24.57 -5.04
CA GLY A 80 5.55 25.88 -5.63
C GLY A 80 5.57 26.87 -4.48
N ALA A 81 6.78 27.14 -3.99
CA ALA A 81 7.09 28.37 -3.30
C ALA A 81 6.96 29.48 -4.34
N ALA A 82 5.71 29.90 -4.57
CA ALA A 82 5.43 31.24 -5.05
C ALA A 82 5.66 32.18 -3.87
N ALA A 83 6.85 32.78 -3.83
CA ALA A 83 7.17 33.97 -3.07
C ALA A 83 7.27 35.14 -4.05
#